data_AF-A0A429DWE1-F1
#
_entry.id   AF-A0A429DWE1-F1
#
_cell.length_a   1.000
_cell.length_b   1.000
_cell.length_c   1.000
_cell.angle_alpha   90.00
_cell.angle_beta   90.00
_cell.angle_gamma   90.00
#
_symmetry.space_group_name_H-M   'P 1'
#
loop_
_entity.id
_entity.type
_entity.pdbx_description
1 polymer ?
#
loop_
_entity_poly.entity_id
_entity_poly.type
_entity_poly.pdbx_seq_one_letter_code
_entity_poly.pdbx_strand_id
1 'polypeptide(L)'
;MVATVTVISVEVTPSPEPLLPPAPAVPRSARRLVVLGDSTAVGLGDPLPGRGGWRGVGPLVADALGVEPDGYLNPSFTGARMGCVRTKQLPEAVAHRPDVALVVAGMNDTLRPDFSAEKIAADLTEVIRSLAAVGTVVIPVRYHDHGKVFRLPQSLRRALSERVAELNAAIDGVVEREGVPCLDLELLPGAYDLTAWSVDRLHPSELGHRMLATGFTERLAEAGFAVPRPVSLTCSGGVEPSTAGHVGWLVLKGIPWVWRRGREFVPYAAVIMWQAFRERLR
;
A
#
# COMPACT_ATOMS: atom_id res chain seq x y z
N MET A 1 65.10 0.45 -42.43
CA MET A 1 64.02 -0.54 -42.54
C MET A 1 62.90 -0.11 -41.60
N VAL A 2 61.82 0.45 -42.12
CA VAL A 2 60.66 0.90 -41.33
C VAL A 2 59.52 -0.05 -41.69
N ALA A 3 59.04 -0.81 -40.70
CA ALA A 3 57.98 -1.79 -40.87
C ALA A 3 56.62 -1.10 -40.88
N THR A 4 55.88 -1.27 -41.98
CA THR A 4 54.50 -0.79 -42.13
C THR A 4 53.57 -1.76 -41.41
N VAL A 5 52.85 -1.29 -40.40
CA VAL A 5 51.80 -2.06 -39.71
C VAL A 5 50.48 -1.82 -40.41
N THR A 6 49.91 -2.87 -41.00
CA THR A 6 48.56 -2.87 -41.59
C THR A 6 47.54 -3.13 -40.48
N VAL A 7 46.68 -2.15 -40.19
CA VAL A 7 45.55 -2.31 -39.26
C VAL A 7 44.37 -2.90 -40.04
N ILE A 8 43.96 -4.12 -39.69
CA ILE A 8 42.76 -4.76 -40.22
C ILE A 8 41.57 -4.30 -39.36
N SER A 9 40.64 -3.56 -39.95
CA SER A 9 39.39 -3.17 -39.31
C SER A 9 38.42 -4.36 -39.35
N VAL A 10 37.99 -4.84 -38.19
CA VAL A 10 36.98 -5.90 -38.08
C VAL A 10 35.62 -5.23 -37.92
N GLU A 11 34.74 -5.36 -38.91
CA GLU A 11 33.34 -4.95 -38.79
C GLU A 11 32.63 -5.83 -37.77
N VAL A 12 32.20 -5.22 -36.66
CA VAL A 12 31.36 -5.86 -35.66
C VAL A 12 29.91 -5.73 -36.13
N THR A 13 29.35 -6.82 -36.63
CA THR A 13 27.91 -6.91 -36.91
C THR A 13 27.12 -6.74 -35.61
N PRO A 14 26.21 -5.76 -35.47
CA PRO A 14 25.39 -5.62 -34.27
C PRO A 14 24.46 -6.84 -34.15
N SER A 15 24.41 -7.42 -32.94
CA SER A 15 23.48 -8.49 -32.61
C SER A 15 22.04 -7.96 -32.67
N PRO A 16 21.06 -8.74 -33.16
CA PRO A 16 19.68 -8.30 -33.24
C PRO A 16 19.14 -7.98 -31.85
N GLU A 17 18.62 -6.77 -31.69
CA GLU A 17 17.95 -6.30 -30.50
C GLU A 17 16.73 -7.20 -30.21
N PRO A 18 16.52 -7.65 -28.96
CA PRO A 18 15.36 -8.47 -28.63
C PRO A 18 14.08 -7.67 -28.91
N LEU A 19 13.27 -8.17 -29.84
CA LEU A 19 11.96 -7.61 -30.16
C LEU A 19 11.09 -7.64 -28.89
N LEU A 20 10.89 -6.47 -28.29
CA LEU A 20 9.86 -6.26 -27.28
C LEU A 20 8.51 -6.69 -27.88
N PRO A 21 7.68 -7.44 -27.15
CA PRO A 21 6.34 -7.77 -27.63
C PRO A 21 5.56 -6.48 -27.93
N PRO A 22 4.70 -6.47 -28.96
CA PRO A 22 3.94 -5.29 -29.32
C PRO A 22 3.11 -4.81 -28.12
N ALA A 23 3.14 -3.49 -27.87
CA ALA A 23 2.29 -2.86 -26.87
C ALA A 23 0.83 -3.30 -27.08
N PRO A 24 0.07 -3.59 -26.00
CA PRO A 24 -1.30 -4.05 -26.14
C PRO A 24 -2.16 -3.05 -26.92
N ALA A 25 -3.14 -3.62 -27.61
CA ALA A 25 -4.29 -2.92 -28.19
C ALA A 25 -4.86 -1.88 -27.22
N VAL A 26 -5.40 -0.79 -27.77
CA VAL A 26 -6.08 0.34 -27.10
C VAL A 26 -6.37 0.11 -25.59
N PRO A 27 -5.76 0.91 -24.68
CA PRO A 27 -5.96 0.75 -23.24
C PRO A 27 -7.44 0.73 -22.85
N ARG A 28 -7.82 -0.18 -21.93
CA ARG A 28 -9.22 -0.32 -21.51
C ARG A 28 -9.59 0.70 -20.44
N SER A 29 -10.81 1.23 -20.49
CA SER A 29 -11.34 2.10 -19.43
C SER A 29 -11.86 1.27 -18.27
N ALA A 30 -11.49 1.64 -17.04
CA ALA A 30 -12.15 1.11 -15.84
C ALA A 30 -13.46 1.89 -15.62
N ARG A 31 -14.55 1.17 -15.32
CA ARG A 31 -15.85 1.74 -14.94
C ARG A 31 -16.14 1.57 -13.46
N ARG A 32 -15.56 0.55 -12.83
CA ARG A 32 -15.78 0.25 -11.41
C ARG A 32 -14.47 0.00 -10.68
N LEU A 33 -14.33 0.69 -9.55
CA LEU A 33 -13.19 0.59 -8.65
C LEU A 33 -13.67 0.24 -7.25
N VAL A 34 -13.01 -0.74 -6.63
CA VAL A 34 -13.15 -1.00 -5.19
C VAL A 34 -11.83 -0.78 -4.46
N VAL A 35 -11.90 -0.20 -3.26
CA VAL A 35 -10.75 -0.07 -2.36
C VAL A 35 -11.02 -0.82 -1.07
N LEU A 36 -10.21 -1.86 -0.83
CA LEU A 36 -10.31 -2.73 0.32
C LEU A 36 -9.13 -2.49 1.24
N GLY A 37 -9.36 -2.57 2.54
CA GLY A 37 -8.26 -2.48 3.49
C GLY A 37 -8.58 -1.87 4.83
N ASP A 38 -7.56 -1.26 5.41
CA ASP A 38 -7.58 -0.65 6.73
C ASP A 38 -7.68 0.88 6.70
N SER A 39 -7.12 1.57 7.68
CA SER A 39 -7.18 3.02 7.78
C SER A 39 -6.51 3.75 6.62
N THR A 40 -5.49 3.16 5.99
CA THR A 40 -4.89 3.76 4.78
C THR A 40 -5.89 3.72 3.62
N ALA A 41 -6.61 2.60 3.45
CA ALA A 41 -7.69 2.49 2.46
C ALA A 41 -8.89 3.42 2.76
N VAL A 42 -9.19 3.69 4.03
CA VAL A 42 -10.21 4.67 4.45
C VAL A 42 -9.82 6.10 4.03
N GLY A 43 -8.53 6.39 3.86
CA GLY A 43 -8.04 7.72 3.53
C GLY A 43 -7.59 8.55 4.72
N LEU A 44 -7.41 7.94 5.89
CA LEU A 44 -6.99 8.67 7.10
C LEU A 44 -5.74 9.50 6.80
N GLY A 45 -5.75 10.78 7.21
CA GLY A 45 -4.65 11.72 6.99
C GLY A 45 -4.81 12.69 5.81
N ASP A 46 -5.88 12.57 5.00
CA ASP A 46 -6.27 13.49 3.92
C ASP A 46 -7.68 14.07 4.14
N PRO A 47 -7.84 15.05 5.06
CA PRO A 47 -9.15 15.52 5.51
C PRO A 47 -9.82 16.45 4.50
N LEU A 48 -11.09 16.21 4.18
CA LEU A 48 -11.88 17.11 3.35
C LEU A 48 -12.45 18.29 4.14
N PRO A 49 -12.70 19.46 3.51
CA PRO A 49 -13.34 20.60 4.16
C PRO A 49 -14.70 20.26 4.80
N GLY A 50 -15.04 20.96 5.89
CA GLY A 50 -16.30 20.79 6.62
C GLY A 50 -16.34 19.50 7.45
N ARG A 51 -17.50 18.81 7.48
CA ARG A 51 -17.65 17.48 8.10
C ARG A 51 -17.40 16.33 7.09
N GLY A 52 -16.75 16.64 5.96
CA GLY A 52 -16.69 15.80 4.75
C GLY A 52 -15.86 14.51 4.83
N GLY A 53 -15.33 14.14 6.00
CA GLY A 53 -14.57 12.90 6.16
C GLY A 53 -13.17 12.96 5.56
N TRP A 54 -12.73 11.85 4.97
CA TRP A 54 -11.40 11.67 4.41
C TRP A 54 -11.51 11.39 2.91
N ARG A 55 -10.64 11.99 2.10
CA ARG A 55 -10.58 11.68 0.67
C ARG A 55 -9.79 10.39 0.44
N GLY A 56 -8.48 10.41 0.68
CA GLY A 56 -7.63 9.23 0.56
C GLY A 56 -7.31 8.80 -0.88
N VAL A 57 -6.62 7.68 -1.01
CA VAL A 57 -6.16 7.12 -2.29
C VAL A 57 -7.30 6.77 -3.25
N GLY A 58 -8.45 6.32 -2.75
CA GLY A 58 -9.51 5.77 -3.59
C GLY A 58 -10.12 6.77 -4.57
N PRO A 59 -10.63 7.93 -4.12
CA PRO A 59 -11.14 8.96 -5.01
C PRO A 59 -10.09 9.50 -5.98
N LEU A 60 -8.81 9.56 -5.58
CA LEU A 60 -7.72 9.99 -6.44
C LEU A 60 -7.48 9.00 -7.60
N VAL A 61 -7.51 7.69 -7.33
CA VAL A 61 -7.41 6.66 -8.36
C VAL A 61 -8.68 6.61 -9.22
N ALA A 62 -9.87 6.77 -8.62
CA ALA A 62 -11.13 6.83 -9.35
C ALA A 62 -11.11 7.96 -10.39
N ASP A 63 -10.73 9.17 -9.95
CA ASP A 63 -10.60 10.32 -10.83
C ASP A 63 -9.58 10.04 -11.94
N ALA A 64 -8.41 9.51 -11.59
CA ALA A 64 -7.37 9.26 -12.56
C ALA A 64 -7.76 8.27 -13.67
N LEU A 65 -8.58 7.27 -13.34
CA LEU A 65 -9.11 6.28 -14.28
C LEU A 65 -10.35 6.76 -15.05
N GLY A 66 -10.99 7.86 -14.65
CA GLY A 66 -12.28 8.27 -15.21
C GLY A 66 -13.46 7.46 -14.70
N VAL A 67 -13.36 6.88 -13.50
CA VAL A 67 -14.45 6.15 -12.85
C VAL A 67 -15.46 7.17 -12.29
N GLU A 68 -16.72 7.02 -12.69
CA GLU A 68 -17.82 7.84 -12.19
C GLU A 68 -18.13 7.54 -10.71
N PRO A 69 -18.75 8.48 -9.97
CA PRO A 69 -19.01 8.31 -8.53
C PRO A 69 -19.80 7.05 -8.16
N ASP A 70 -20.71 6.59 -9.02
CA ASP A 70 -21.50 5.36 -8.83
C ASP A 70 -20.69 4.07 -9.11
N GLY A 71 -19.56 4.19 -9.80
CA GLY A 71 -18.61 3.11 -10.04
C GLY A 71 -17.61 2.89 -8.89
N TYR A 72 -17.54 3.81 -7.92
CA TYR A 72 -16.59 3.74 -6.81
C TYR A 72 -17.21 3.11 -5.55
N LEU A 73 -16.50 2.15 -4.96
CA LEU A 73 -16.88 1.51 -3.70
C LEU A 73 -15.68 1.44 -2.73
N ASN A 74 -15.92 1.72 -1.45
CA ASN A 74 -14.90 1.60 -0.40
C ASN A 74 -15.51 1.04 0.90
N PRO A 75 -15.50 -0.28 1.10
CA PRO A 75 -15.99 -0.91 2.34
C PRO A 75 -14.90 -0.98 3.43
N SER A 76 -13.76 -0.32 3.23
CA SER A 76 -12.66 -0.35 4.19
C SER A 76 -13.05 0.27 5.53
N PHE A 77 -12.35 -0.15 6.59
CA PHE A 77 -12.54 0.43 7.91
C PHE A 77 -11.25 0.40 8.73
N THR A 78 -11.10 1.36 9.64
CA THR A 78 -9.91 1.50 10.48
C THR A 78 -9.66 0.24 11.32
N GLY A 79 -8.41 -0.23 11.30
CA GLY A 79 -7.97 -1.40 12.07
C GLY A 79 -8.35 -2.75 11.47
N ALA A 80 -8.86 -2.77 10.24
CA ALA A 80 -9.07 -4.03 9.51
C ALA A 80 -7.75 -4.81 9.39
N ARG A 81 -7.85 -6.12 9.59
CA ARG A 81 -6.80 -7.12 9.32
C ARG A 81 -7.09 -7.82 8.00
N MET A 82 -6.14 -8.57 7.44
CA MET A 82 -6.38 -9.29 6.17
C MET A 82 -7.61 -10.21 6.23
N GLY A 83 -7.82 -10.91 7.36
CA GLY A 83 -9.03 -11.71 7.57
C GLY A 83 -10.33 -10.91 7.60
N CYS A 84 -10.30 -9.63 7.99
CA CYS A 84 -11.46 -8.73 7.86
C CYS A 84 -11.74 -8.36 6.41
N VAL A 85 -10.68 -8.14 5.61
CA VAL A 85 -10.83 -7.89 4.16
C VAL A 85 -11.57 -9.07 3.54
N ARG A 86 -11.11 -10.30 3.80
CA ARG A 86 -11.74 -11.53 3.30
C ARG A 86 -13.19 -11.70 3.78
N THR A 87 -13.46 -11.51 5.08
CA THR A 87 -14.76 -11.94 5.65
C THR A 87 -15.83 -10.85 5.67
N LYS A 88 -15.44 -9.57 5.67
CA LYS A 88 -16.36 -8.44 5.83
C LYS A 88 -16.43 -7.53 4.62
N GLN A 89 -15.34 -7.37 3.88
CA GLN A 89 -15.27 -6.42 2.77
C GLN A 89 -15.43 -7.10 1.41
N LEU A 90 -14.84 -8.29 1.25
CA LEU A 90 -14.88 -9.08 0.01
C LEU A 90 -16.29 -9.40 -0.48
N PRO A 91 -17.28 -9.78 0.35
CA PRO A 91 -18.63 -10.08 -0.16
C PRO A 91 -19.26 -8.89 -0.89
N GLU A 92 -19.10 -7.69 -0.35
CA GLU A 92 -19.60 -6.45 -0.97
C GLU A 92 -18.82 -6.10 -2.23
N ALA A 93 -17.50 -6.28 -2.20
CA ALA A 93 -16.62 -6.06 -3.35
C ALA A 93 -16.98 -6.98 -4.53
N VAL A 94 -17.23 -8.26 -4.28
CA VAL A 94 -17.64 -9.22 -5.31
C VAL A 94 -19.01 -8.85 -5.89
N ALA A 95 -19.96 -8.42 -5.04
CA ALA A 95 -21.26 -7.95 -5.49
C ALA A 95 -21.18 -6.70 -6.39
N HIS A 96 -20.20 -5.81 -6.14
CA HIS A 96 -19.95 -4.62 -6.95
C HIS A 96 -19.41 -4.93 -8.36
N ARG A 97 -18.78 -6.11 -8.55
CA ARG A 97 -18.12 -6.53 -9.80
C ARG A 97 -17.18 -5.46 -10.37
N PRO A 98 -16.13 -5.07 -9.63
CA PRO A 98 -15.20 -4.03 -10.05
C PRO A 98 -14.31 -4.49 -11.21
N ASP A 99 -13.87 -3.55 -12.04
CA ASP A 99 -12.79 -3.80 -13.00
C ASP A 99 -11.42 -3.83 -12.30
N VAL A 100 -11.29 -3.02 -11.24
CA VAL A 100 -10.06 -2.84 -10.46
C VAL A 100 -10.31 -2.90 -8.96
N ALA A 101 -9.42 -3.56 -8.23
CA ALA A 101 -9.42 -3.60 -6.78
C ALA A 101 -8.06 -3.23 -6.21
N LEU A 102 -8.03 -2.27 -5.28
CA LEU A 102 -6.84 -1.95 -4.50
C LEU A 102 -6.97 -2.63 -3.14
N VAL A 103 -5.94 -3.34 -2.69
CA VAL A 103 -5.96 -4.04 -1.40
C VAL A 103 -4.83 -3.52 -0.51
N VAL A 104 -5.20 -2.75 0.52
CA VAL A 104 -4.28 -2.12 1.46
C VAL A 104 -4.54 -2.64 2.88
N ALA A 105 -4.01 -3.83 3.19
CA ALA A 105 -4.13 -4.46 4.50
C ALA A 105 -2.93 -5.36 4.83
N GLY A 106 -2.70 -5.58 6.12
CA GLY A 106 -1.66 -6.47 6.66
C GLY A 106 -0.82 -5.83 7.75
N MET A 107 -0.63 -4.50 7.71
CA MET A 107 0.14 -3.80 8.75
C MET A 107 -0.53 -3.89 10.13
N ASN A 108 -1.87 -3.94 10.19
CA ASN A 108 -2.55 -4.15 11.46
C ASN A 108 -2.33 -5.55 12.05
N ASP A 109 -2.06 -6.56 11.22
CA ASP A 109 -1.77 -7.92 11.64
C ASP A 109 -0.40 -8.03 12.32
N THR A 110 0.64 -7.35 11.79
CA THR A 110 2.00 -7.35 12.38
C THR A 110 2.02 -6.80 13.80
N LEU A 111 1.00 -6.04 14.16
CA LEU A 111 0.84 -5.42 15.48
C LEU A 111 0.02 -6.30 16.44
N ARG A 112 -0.32 -7.54 16.07
CA ARG A 112 -1.07 -8.47 16.91
C ARG A 112 -0.22 -9.61 17.47
N PRO A 113 -0.46 -10.07 18.71
CA PRO A 113 0.23 -11.24 19.25
C PRO A 113 0.01 -12.51 18.43
N ASP A 114 -1.16 -12.67 17.83
CA ASP A 114 -1.57 -13.79 16.98
C ASP A 114 -1.20 -13.61 15.49
N PHE A 115 -0.19 -12.79 15.20
CA PHE A 115 0.33 -12.59 13.84
C PHE A 115 0.73 -13.94 13.22
N SER A 116 0.32 -14.16 11.98
CA SER A 116 0.63 -15.36 11.21
C SER A 116 0.69 -15.00 9.73
N ALA A 117 1.90 -15.03 9.17
CA ALA A 117 2.15 -14.79 7.75
C ALA A 117 1.38 -15.80 6.86
N GLU A 118 1.29 -17.06 7.29
CA GLU A 118 0.52 -18.11 6.60
C GLU A 118 -0.97 -17.78 6.49
N LYS A 119 -1.61 -17.34 7.59
CA LYS A 119 -3.02 -16.93 7.56
C LYS A 119 -3.25 -15.74 6.63
N ILE A 120 -2.33 -14.77 6.64
CA ILE A 120 -2.41 -13.61 5.75
C ILE A 120 -2.29 -14.05 4.29
N ALA A 121 -1.34 -14.95 3.97
CA ALA A 121 -1.20 -15.49 2.63
C ALA A 121 -2.49 -16.21 2.18
N ALA A 122 -3.08 -17.04 3.04
CA ALA A 122 -4.32 -17.74 2.74
C ALA A 122 -5.50 -16.79 2.52
N ASP A 123 -5.66 -15.78 3.37
CA ASP A 123 -6.74 -14.81 3.25
C ASP A 123 -6.57 -13.90 2.02
N LEU A 124 -5.35 -13.44 1.73
CA LEU A 124 -5.05 -12.66 0.53
C LEU A 124 -5.28 -13.49 -0.74
N THR A 125 -4.88 -14.76 -0.74
CA THR A 125 -5.14 -15.68 -1.87
C THR A 125 -6.64 -15.76 -2.16
N GLU A 126 -7.47 -15.92 -1.13
CA GLU A 126 -8.93 -16.01 -1.29
C GLU A 126 -9.53 -14.70 -1.84
N VAL A 127 -9.06 -13.55 -1.33
CA VAL A 127 -9.48 -12.22 -1.81
C VAL A 127 -9.16 -12.06 -3.29
N ILE A 128 -7.92 -12.36 -3.69
CA ILE A 128 -7.46 -12.25 -5.08
C ILE A 128 -8.28 -13.18 -5.98
N ARG A 129 -8.41 -14.46 -5.63
CA ARG A 129 -9.12 -15.44 -6.46
C ARG A 129 -10.60 -15.11 -6.61
N SER A 130 -11.25 -14.67 -5.55
CA SER A 130 -12.68 -14.31 -5.57
C SER A 130 -12.95 -13.09 -6.47
N LEU A 131 -12.07 -12.09 -6.45
CA LEU A 131 -12.18 -10.91 -7.30
C LEU A 131 -11.78 -11.24 -8.75
N ALA A 132 -10.73 -12.02 -8.95
CA ALA A 132 -10.33 -12.48 -10.28
C ALA A 132 -11.44 -13.31 -10.96
N ALA A 133 -12.17 -14.12 -10.20
CA ALA A 133 -13.31 -14.90 -10.71
C ALA A 133 -14.45 -14.03 -11.28
N VAL A 134 -14.54 -12.75 -10.88
CA VAL A 134 -15.50 -11.79 -11.45
C VAL A 134 -14.88 -10.82 -12.47
N GLY A 135 -13.63 -11.06 -12.87
CA GLY A 135 -12.92 -10.30 -13.92
C GLY A 135 -12.12 -9.09 -13.40
N THR A 136 -11.92 -8.97 -12.09
CA THR A 136 -11.23 -7.83 -11.47
C THR A 136 -9.71 -7.99 -11.54
N VAL A 137 -9.00 -6.91 -11.89
CA VAL A 137 -7.55 -6.80 -11.65
C VAL A 137 -7.31 -6.30 -10.22
N VAL A 138 -6.58 -7.09 -9.45
CA VAL A 138 -6.31 -6.82 -8.03
C VAL A 138 -4.86 -6.37 -7.86
N ILE A 139 -4.65 -5.24 -7.17
CA ILE A 139 -3.32 -4.75 -6.79
C ILE A 139 -3.22 -4.73 -5.26
N PRO A 140 -2.62 -5.75 -4.63
CA PRO A 140 -2.15 -5.64 -3.25
C PRO A 140 -0.96 -4.70 -3.11
N VAL A 141 -0.65 -4.33 -1.87
CA VAL A 141 0.54 -3.55 -1.53
C VAL A 141 1.57 -4.38 -0.78
N ARG A 142 2.85 -4.16 -1.08
CA ARG A 142 4.00 -4.58 -0.29
C ARG A 142 4.51 -3.39 0.52
N TYR A 143 4.86 -3.58 1.78
CA TYR A 143 5.10 -2.46 2.71
C TYR A 143 6.58 -2.12 2.84
N HIS A 144 6.91 -0.84 2.98
CA HIS A 144 8.24 -0.41 3.43
C HIS A 144 8.45 -0.79 4.91
N ASP A 145 9.70 -0.74 5.38
CA ASP A 145 10.03 -0.99 6.79
C ASP A 145 9.52 0.15 7.70
N HIS A 146 8.34 -0.06 8.27
CA HIS A 146 7.71 0.88 9.19
C HIS A 146 8.52 1.09 10.48
N GLY A 147 9.42 0.16 10.82
CA GLY A 147 10.35 0.32 11.94
C GLY A 147 11.31 1.51 11.75
N LYS A 148 11.56 1.94 10.51
CA LYS A 148 12.36 3.14 10.22
C LYS A 148 11.59 4.45 10.38
N VAL A 149 10.26 4.38 10.35
CA VAL A 149 9.35 5.55 10.45
C VAL A 149 8.96 5.81 11.91
N PHE A 150 8.62 4.75 12.65
CA PHE A 150 8.22 4.90 14.06
C PHE A 150 9.41 5.12 14.99
N ARG A 151 9.28 6.09 15.90
CA ARG A 151 10.22 6.29 17.02
C ARG A 151 9.97 5.25 18.11
N LEU A 152 10.50 4.04 17.92
CA LEU A 152 10.38 2.92 18.86
C LEU A 152 11.73 2.58 19.50
N PRO A 153 11.74 2.05 20.74
CA PRO A 153 12.90 1.38 21.30
C PRO A 153 13.46 0.32 20.33
N GLN A 154 14.79 0.14 20.32
CA GLN A 154 15.48 -0.72 19.35
C GLN A 154 14.92 -2.15 19.25
N SER A 155 14.53 -2.75 20.38
CA SER A 155 13.96 -4.11 20.42
C SER A 155 12.59 -4.17 19.73
N LEU A 156 11.70 -3.22 20.02
CA LEU A 156 10.37 -3.13 19.39
C LEU A 156 10.48 -2.81 17.91
N ARG A 157 11.40 -1.92 17.53
CA ARG A 157 11.71 -1.63 16.12
C ARG A 157 12.14 -2.89 15.39
N ARG A 158 13.10 -3.65 15.94
CA ARG A 158 13.58 -4.91 15.35
C ARG A 158 12.44 -5.91 15.16
N ALA A 159 11.66 -6.14 16.22
CA ALA A 159 10.52 -7.07 16.17
C ALA A 159 9.47 -6.66 15.12
N LEU A 160 9.21 -5.36 14.97
CA LEU A 160 8.30 -4.87 13.93
C LEU A 160 8.88 -5.09 12.53
N SER A 161 10.15 -4.74 12.32
CA SER A 161 10.83 -4.93 11.02
C SER A 161 10.86 -6.40 10.60
N GLU A 162 11.09 -7.33 11.54
CA GLU A 162 11.03 -8.78 11.29
C GLU A 162 9.62 -9.21 10.85
N ARG A 163 8.57 -8.75 11.54
CA ARG A 163 7.19 -9.06 11.15
C ARG A 163 6.77 -8.44 9.83
N VAL A 164 7.25 -7.23 9.51
CA VAL A 164 7.02 -6.62 8.19
C VAL A 164 7.72 -7.42 7.09
N ALA A 165 8.93 -7.94 7.35
CA ALA A 165 9.61 -8.83 6.41
C ALA A 165 8.84 -10.14 6.19
N GLU A 166 8.32 -10.76 7.25
CA GLU A 166 7.45 -11.95 7.15
C GLU A 166 6.15 -11.66 6.39
N LEU A 167 5.52 -10.50 6.64
CA LEU A 167 4.34 -10.05 5.89
C LEU A 167 4.65 -9.89 4.40
N ASN A 168 5.73 -9.20 4.05
CA ASN A 168 6.11 -8.99 2.66
C ASN A 168 6.45 -10.30 1.97
N ALA A 169 7.17 -11.22 2.62
CA ALA A 169 7.44 -12.55 2.05
C ALA A 169 6.15 -13.34 1.76
N ALA A 170 5.14 -13.23 2.63
CA ALA A 170 3.83 -13.82 2.39
C ALA A 170 3.11 -13.18 1.18
N ILE A 171 3.16 -11.86 1.06
CA ILE A 171 2.58 -11.13 -0.08
C ILE A 171 3.30 -11.51 -1.37
N ASP A 172 4.63 -11.51 -1.39
CA ASP A 172 5.46 -11.85 -2.54
C ASP A 172 5.14 -13.25 -3.05
N GLY A 173 5.03 -14.24 -2.15
CA GLY A 173 4.67 -15.60 -2.53
C GLY A 173 3.23 -15.77 -3.04
N VAL A 174 2.29 -14.89 -2.65
CA VAL A 174 0.93 -14.88 -3.21
C VAL A 174 0.93 -14.20 -4.58
N VAL A 175 1.57 -13.05 -4.69
CA VAL A 175 1.68 -12.24 -5.91
C VAL A 175 2.32 -13.07 -7.04
N GLU A 176 3.43 -13.75 -6.76
CA GLU A 176 4.11 -14.61 -7.72
C GLU A 176 3.23 -15.79 -8.16
N ARG A 177 2.57 -16.46 -7.21
CA ARG A 177 1.74 -17.63 -7.50
C ARG A 177 0.47 -17.28 -8.28
N GLU A 178 -0.19 -16.19 -7.94
CA GLU A 178 -1.45 -15.77 -8.56
C GLU A 178 -1.22 -14.87 -9.80
N GLY A 179 0.02 -14.45 -10.07
CA GLY A 179 0.38 -13.67 -11.26
C GLY A 179 -0.26 -12.29 -11.32
N VAL A 180 -0.47 -11.64 -10.16
CA VAL A 180 -1.11 -10.32 -10.07
C VAL A 180 -0.07 -9.20 -9.94
N PRO A 181 -0.35 -7.98 -10.43
CA PRO A 181 0.51 -6.83 -10.15
C PRO A 181 0.53 -6.50 -8.64
N CYS A 182 1.62 -5.92 -8.15
CA CYS A 182 1.75 -5.48 -6.75
C CYS A 182 2.36 -4.07 -6.70
N LEU A 183 1.88 -3.24 -5.80
CA LEU A 183 2.49 -1.94 -5.51
C LEU A 183 3.49 -2.07 -4.36
N ASP A 184 4.78 -1.90 -4.65
CA ASP A 184 5.81 -1.84 -3.61
C ASP A 184 5.96 -0.42 -3.05
N LEU A 185 5.54 -0.26 -1.79
CA LEU A 185 5.63 1.02 -1.09
C LEU A 185 7.06 1.42 -0.74
N GLU A 186 8.02 0.50 -0.75
CA GLU A 186 9.44 0.81 -0.55
C GLU A 186 10.06 1.53 -1.77
N LEU A 187 9.52 1.26 -2.96
CA LEU A 187 10.00 1.84 -4.22
C LEU A 187 9.34 3.18 -4.57
N LEU A 188 8.31 3.58 -3.82
CA LEU A 188 7.66 4.88 -4.04
C LEU A 188 8.64 6.03 -3.72
N PRO A 189 8.86 6.97 -4.65
CA PRO A 189 9.74 8.12 -4.41
C PRO A 189 9.27 8.91 -3.19
N GLY A 190 10.12 9.06 -2.17
CA GLY A 190 9.74 9.77 -0.94
C GLY A 190 9.03 8.91 0.11
N ALA A 191 9.09 7.57 0.04
CA ALA A 191 8.51 6.67 1.04
C ALA A 191 8.88 6.99 2.51
N TYR A 192 10.05 7.60 2.73
CA TYR A 192 10.54 8.03 4.05
C TYR A 192 10.53 9.56 4.25
N ASP A 193 10.02 10.33 3.29
CA ASP A 193 9.86 11.78 3.44
C ASP A 193 8.75 12.06 4.45
N LEU A 194 9.09 12.76 5.54
CA LEU A 194 8.15 13.09 6.61
C LEU A 194 6.91 13.87 6.13
N THR A 195 7.00 14.57 5.00
CA THR A 195 5.86 15.31 4.42
C THR A 195 4.82 14.39 3.78
N ALA A 196 5.21 13.17 3.39
CA ALA A 196 4.28 12.15 2.90
C ALA A 196 3.45 11.51 4.03
N TRP A 197 3.76 11.82 5.29
CA TRP A 197 3.08 11.30 6.47
C TRP A 197 2.16 12.34 7.09
N SER A 198 1.00 11.88 7.53
CA SER A 198 0.13 12.63 8.40
C SER A 198 0.81 12.86 9.75
N VAL A 199 0.18 13.70 10.55
CA VAL A 199 0.65 14.21 11.83
C VAL A 199 0.95 13.09 12.82
N ASP A 200 0.18 12.01 12.76
CA ASP A 200 0.36 10.83 13.59
C ASP A 200 1.57 9.97 13.20
N ARG A 201 2.23 10.29 12.08
CA ARG A 201 3.35 9.57 11.48
C ARG A 201 3.06 8.09 11.24
N LEU A 202 1.79 7.76 11.12
CA LEU A 202 1.26 6.41 10.93
C LEU A 202 0.46 6.31 9.64
N HIS A 203 -0.27 7.35 9.28
CA HIS A 203 -1.06 7.39 8.05
C HIS A 203 -0.45 8.34 7.01
N PRO A 204 -0.73 8.15 5.71
CA PRO A 204 -0.28 9.08 4.69
C PRO A 204 -0.96 10.45 4.84
N SER A 205 -0.23 11.53 4.55
CA SER A 205 -0.81 12.87 4.36
C SER A 205 -1.57 12.95 3.03
N GLU A 206 -2.16 14.11 2.69
CA GLU A 206 -2.65 14.36 1.33
C GLU A 206 -1.58 14.00 0.27
N LEU A 207 -0.34 14.45 0.47
CA LEU A 207 0.77 14.13 -0.43
C LEU A 207 1.03 12.62 -0.49
N GLY A 208 1.04 11.94 0.66
CA GLY A 208 1.21 10.49 0.72
C GLY A 208 0.11 9.72 -0.02
N HIS A 209 -1.16 10.13 0.12
CA HIS A 209 -2.27 9.52 -0.63
C HIS A 209 -2.17 9.76 -2.14
N ARG A 210 -1.66 10.93 -2.57
CA ARG A 210 -1.37 11.21 -3.98
C ARG A 210 -0.23 10.34 -4.51
N MET A 211 0.84 10.15 -3.73
CA MET A 211 1.94 9.25 -4.10
C MET A 211 1.47 7.79 -4.23
N LEU A 212 0.64 7.32 -3.30
CA LEU A 212 0.00 6.01 -3.39
C LEU A 212 -0.85 5.91 -4.66
N ALA A 213 -1.67 6.93 -4.94
CA ALA A 213 -2.54 6.93 -6.11
C ALA A 213 -1.73 6.91 -7.41
N THR A 214 -0.64 7.69 -7.51
CA THR A 214 0.29 7.63 -8.64
C THR A 214 0.82 6.21 -8.83
N GLY A 215 1.36 5.59 -7.78
CA GLY A 215 1.88 4.22 -7.84
C GLY A 215 0.84 3.19 -8.27
N PHE A 216 -0.39 3.27 -7.76
CA PHE A 216 -1.49 2.40 -8.20
C PHE A 216 -1.84 2.62 -9.66
N THR A 217 -1.93 3.86 -10.12
CA THR A 217 -2.26 4.16 -11.52
C THR A 217 -1.17 3.70 -12.49
N GLU A 218 0.10 3.72 -12.10
CA GLU A 218 1.19 3.13 -12.88
C GLU A 218 1.03 1.61 -13.03
N ARG A 219 0.79 0.89 -11.92
CA ARG A 219 0.55 -0.56 -11.98
C ARG A 219 -0.69 -0.91 -12.79
N LEU A 220 -1.74 -0.07 -12.75
CA LEU A 220 -2.94 -0.23 -13.58
C LEU A 220 -2.67 0.03 -15.06
N ALA A 221 -1.86 1.03 -15.39
CA ALA A 221 -1.44 1.30 -16.77
C ALA A 221 -0.64 0.13 -17.35
N GLU A 222 0.28 -0.45 -16.57
CA GLU A 222 1.02 -1.68 -16.92
C GLU A 222 0.08 -2.88 -17.09
N ALA A 223 -1.01 -2.94 -16.32
CA ALA A 223 -2.09 -3.92 -16.47
C ALA A 223 -3.10 -3.58 -17.60
N GLY A 224 -2.77 -2.60 -18.44
CA GLY A 224 -3.49 -2.27 -19.67
C GLY A 224 -4.67 -1.29 -19.52
N PHE A 225 -4.81 -0.61 -18.38
CA PHE A 225 -5.86 0.41 -18.20
C PHE A 225 -5.46 1.79 -18.71
N ALA A 226 -6.44 2.54 -19.22
CA ALA A 226 -6.28 3.95 -19.51
C ALA A 226 -6.23 4.77 -18.20
N VAL A 227 -5.32 5.74 -18.14
CA VAL A 227 -5.23 6.73 -17.06
C VAL A 227 -5.39 8.13 -17.68
N PRO A 228 -6.62 8.53 -18.06
CA PRO A 228 -6.86 9.79 -18.79
C PRO A 228 -6.52 11.05 -17.98
N ARG A 229 -6.47 10.96 -16.64
CA ARG A 229 -6.20 12.09 -15.74
C ARG A 229 -5.08 11.75 -14.75
N PRO A 230 -3.80 11.84 -15.14
CA PRO A 230 -2.69 11.53 -14.24
C PRO A 230 -2.80 12.25 -12.90
N VAL A 231 -2.49 11.53 -11.82
CA VAL A 231 -2.60 12.07 -10.45
C VAL A 231 -1.61 13.23 -10.27
N SER A 232 -2.13 14.39 -9.88
CA SER A 232 -1.29 15.54 -9.49
C SER A 232 -0.74 15.34 -8.08
N LEU A 233 0.56 15.60 -7.88
CA LEU A 233 1.19 15.66 -6.55
C LEU A 233 0.97 17.01 -5.86
N THR A 234 0.45 18.02 -6.56
CA THR A 234 0.09 19.31 -5.96
C THR A 234 -1.08 19.10 -5.00
N CYS A 235 -0.87 19.42 -3.72
CA CYS A 235 -1.91 19.38 -2.71
C CYS A 235 -2.95 20.48 -3.02
N SER A 236 -4.22 20.11 -3.04
CA SER A 236 -5.32 20.97 -3.49
C SER A 236 -6.63 20.76 -2.73
N GLY A 237 -6.66 19.85 -1.75
CA GLY A 237 -7.91 19.34 -1.17
C GLY A 237 -7.98 19.22 0.35
N GLY A 238 -6.89 19.46 1.07
CA GLY A 238 -6.86 19.36 2.54
C GLY A 238 -7.12 20.67 3.26
N VAL A 239 -7.88 20.64 4.36
CA VAL A 239 -7.72 21.65 5.42
C VAL A 239 -6.28 21.53 5.93
N GLU A 240 -5.48 22.59 5.88
CA GLU A 240 -4.19 22.60 6.59
C GLU A 240 -4.47 22.33 8.08
N PRO A 241 -3.95 21.24 8.66
CA PRO A 241 -4.22 20.94 10.05
C PRO A 241 -3.68 22.07 10.93
N SER A 242 -4.58 22.88 11.50
CA SER A 242 -4.17 23.89 12.46
C SER A 242 -3.61 23.21 13.71
N THR A 243 -2.64 23.83 14.37
CA THR A 243 -2.01 23.29 15.60
C THR A 243 -3.03 23.02 16.72
N ALA A 244 -4.19 23.68 16.70
CA ALA A 244 -5.30 23.41 17.62
C ALA A 244 -6.14 22.19 17.18
N GLY A 245 -6.39 22.02 15.88
CA GLY A 245 -6.99 20.80 15.31
C GLY A 245 -6.12 19.56 15.55
N HIS A 246 -4.79 19.73 15.53
CA HIS A 246 -3.79 18.71 15.90
C HIS A 246 -4.01 18.12 17.28
N VAL A 247 -4.08 18.97 18.31
CA VAL A 247 -4.24 18.52 19.71
C VAL A 247 -5.62 17.91 19.91
N GLY A 248 -6.66 18.53 19.33
CA GLY A 248 -8.03 18.01 19.39
C GLY A 248 -8.16 16.60 18.81
N TRP A 249 -7.56 16.32 17.65
CA TRP A 249 -7.60 15.00 17.03
C TRP A 249 -6.79 13.95 17.80
N LEU A 250 -5.58 14.29 18.25
CA LEU A 250 -4.75 13.41 19.11
C LEU A 250 -5.49 13.04 20.41
N VAL A 251 -6.22 13.98 20.99
CA VAL A 251 -7.00 13.75 22.21
C VAL A 251 -8.27 12.94 21.93
N LEU A 252 -9.08 13.31 20.92
CA LEU A 252 -10.37 12.66 20.66
C LEU A 252 -10.27 11.28 19.99
N LYS A 253 -9.27 11.08 19.13
CA LYS A 253 -9.11 9.85 18.33
C LYS A 253 -7.85 9.10 18.69
N GLY A 254 -6.75 9.82 18.96
CA GLY A 254 -5.50 9.23 19.42
C GLY A 254 -5.63 8.55 20.78
N ILE A 255 -6.25 9.17 21.79
CA ILE A 255 -6.38 8.56 23.13
C ILE A 255 -7.23 7.28 23.11
N PRO A 256 -8.43 7.22 22.50
CA PRO A 256 -9.19 5.97 22.42
C PRO A 256 -8.49 4.90 21.59
N TRP A 257 -7.76 5.28 20.54
CA TRP A 257 -6.92 4.36 19.76
C TRP A 257 -5.78 3.82 20.62
N VAL A 258 -4.95 4.68 21.23
CA VAL A 258 -3.84 4.32 22.13
C VAL A 258 -4.34 3.51 23.33
N TRP A 259 -5.52 3.79 23.87
CA TRP A 259 -6.12 3.03 24.97
C TRP A 259 -6.51 1.62 24.54
N ARG A 260 -7.23 1.49 23.40
CA ARG A 260 -7.64 0.18 22.86
C ARG A 260 -6.43 -0.64 22.43
N ARG A 261 -5.47 0.03 21.77
CA ARG A 261 -4.17 -0.51 21.34
C ARG A 261 -3.31 -0.88 22.54
N GLY A 262 -3.25 -0.04 23.57
CA GLY A 262 -2.45 -0.23 24.78
C GLY A 262 -2.89 -1.48 25.56
N ARG A 263 -4.20 -1.72 25.68
CA ARG A 263 -4.70 -2.96 26.31
C ARG A 263 -4.28 -4.23 25.57
N GLU A 264 -4.10 -4.16 24.25
CA GLU A 264 -3.74 -5.30 23.40
C GLU A 264 -2.22 -5.44 23.18
N PHE A 265 -1.48 -4.33 23.26
CA PHE A 265 -0.06 -4.23 22.89
C PHE A 265 0.86 -4.17 24.11
N VAL A 266 0.43 -3.63 25.25
CA VAL A 266 1.25 -3.52 26.47
C VAL A 266 1.73 -4.88 26.99
N PRO A 267 0.89 -5.94 27.05
CA PRO A 267 1.37 -7.25 27.49
C PRO A 267 2.43 -7.84 26.54
N TYR A 268 2.23 -7.69 25.23
CA TYR A 268 3.14 -8.21 24.21
C TYR A 268 4.46 -7.42 24.14
N ALA A 269 4.40 -6.09 24.18
CA ALA A 269 5.58 -5.23 24.25
C ALA A 269 6.38 -5.46 25.53
N ALA A 270 5.72 -5.70 26.66
CA ALA A 270 6.38 -6.04 27.91
C ALA A 270 7.15 -7.37 27.80
N VAL A 271 6.61 -8.39 27.12
CA VAL A 271 7.31 -9.66 26.86
C VAL A 271 8.56 -9.44 25.99
N ILE A 272 8.44 -8.70 24.88
CA ILE A 272 9.60 -8.40 24.00
C ILE A 272 10.69 -7.65 24.76
N MET A 273 10.30 -6.62 25.53
CA MET A 273 11.26 -5.85 26.32
C MET A 273 11.91 -6.68 27.43
N TRP A 274 11.16 -7.56 28.08
CA TRP A 274 11.67 -8.48 29.10
C TRP A 274 12.67 -9.49 28.53
N GLN A 275 12.36 -10.09 27.37
CA GLN A 275 13.26 -11.01 26.67
C GLN A 275 14.57 -10.32 26.28
N ALA A 276 14.48 -9.15 25.66
CA ALA A 276 15.65 -8.35 25.30
C ALA A 276 16.49 -7.91 26.52
N PHE A 277 15.85 -7.63 27.66
CA PHE A 277 16.56 -7.34 28.92
C PHE A 277 17.29 -8.57 29.45
N ARG A 278 16.66 -9.75 29.44
CA ARG A 278 17.29 -11.01 29.87
C ARG A 278 18.50 -11.39 29.01
N GLU A 279 18.44 -11.14 27.71
CA GLU A 279 19.57 -11.39 26.80
C GLU A 279 20.77 -10.48 27.09
N ARG A 280 20.55 -9.25 27.53
CA ARG A 280 21.63 -8.32 27.93
C ARG A 280 22.29 -8.65 29.27
N LEU A 281 21.64 -9.46 30.10
CA LEU A 281 22.16 -9.90 31.40
C LEU A 281 22.93 -11.23 31.33
N ARG A 282 22.98 -11.86 30.15
CA ARG A 282 23.79 -13.05 29.87
C ARG A 282 25.08 -12.65 29.17
#